data_AF-A0A832XYY3-F1
#
_entry.id   AF-A0A832XYY3-F1
#
_cell.length_a   1.000
_cell.length_b   1.000
_cell.length_c   1.000
_cell.angle_alpha   90.00
_cell.angle_beta   90.00
_cell.angle_gamma   90.00
#
_symmetry.space_group_name_H-M   'P 1'
#
loop_
_entity.id
_entity.type
_entity.pdbx_description
1 polymer ?
#
loop_
_entity_poly.entity_id
_entity_poly.type
_entity_poly.pdbx_seq_one_letter_code
_entity_poly.pdbx_strand_id
1 'polypeptide(L)'
;MNDGRNKRRRWLKNQLAKNICNCGEQQPHRLMFYPYHKKIRHLNMRYGLKHSSREETNRLISESTVMCWNCAADQKEDLSMFLGL
;
A
#
# COMPACT_ATOMS: atom_id res chain seq x y z
N MET A 1 -5.69 -6.96 -25.64
CA MET A 1 -4.94 -5.97 -24.82
C MET A 1 -5.39 -6.10 -23.36
N ASN A 2 -4.47 -6.36 -22.41
CA ASN A 2 -4.76 -6.81 -21.03
C ASN A 2 -5.36 -5.70 -20.12
N ASP A 3 -6.61 -5.35 -20.37
CA ASP A 3 -7.42 -4.34 -19.66
C ASP A 3 -7.40 -4.52 -18.12
N GLY A 4 -7.61 -5.75 -17.63
CA GLY A 4 -7.78 -6.01 -16.20
C GLY A 4 -6.54 -5.75 -15.33
N ARG A 5 -5.32 -5.95 -15.84
CA ARG A 5 -4.08 -5.71 -15.06
C ARG A 5 -3.84 -4.22 -14.85
N ASN A 6 -4.10 -3.40 -15.86
CA ASN A 6 -3.95 -1.95 -15.80
C ASN A 6 -5.02 -1.31 -14.92
N LYS A 7 -6.28 -1.76 -15.01
CA LYS A 7 -7.36 -1.34 -14.11
C LYS A 7 -7.00 -1.60 -12.64
N ARG A 8 -6.45 -2.77 -12.32
CA ARG A 8 -6.00 -3.13 -10.97
C ARG A 8 -4.87 -2.24 -10.44
N ARG A 9 -3.87 -1.92 -11.27
CA ARG A 9 -2.79 -0.99 -10.90
C ARG A 9 -3.31 0.42 -10.67
N ARG A 10 -4.19 0.90 -11.56
CA ARG A 10 -4.82 2.23 -11.45
C ARG A 10 -5.66 2.34 -10.19
N TRP A 11 -6.42 1.30 -9.85
CA TRP A 11 -7.22 1.28 -8.62
C TRP A 11 -6.37 1.51 -7.36
N LEU A 12 -5.25 0.79 -7.21
CA LEU A 12 -4.32 1.00 -6.08
C LEU A 12 -3.70 2.41 -6.10
N LYS A 13 -3.25 2.87 -7.27
CA LYS A 13 -2.69 4.22 -7.43
C LYS A 13 -3.69 5.29 -6.98
N ASN A 14 -4.97 5.12 -7.35
CA ASN A 14 -6.04 6.04 -6.96
C ASN A 14 -6.36 6.00 -5.46
N GLN A 15 -6.14 4.87 -4.78
CA GLN A 15 -6.25 4.84 -3.32
C GLN A 15 -5.12 5.63 -2.67
N LEU A 16 -3.88 5.45 -3.14
CA LEU A 16 -2.72 6.20 -2.63
C LEU A 16 -2.83 7.70 -2.93
N ALA A 17 -3.34 8.09 -4.09
CA ALA A 17 -3.47 9.48 -4.52
C ALA A 17 -4.44 10.33 -3.68
N LYS A 18 -5.22 9.72 -2.79
CA LYS A 18 -6.12 10.42 -1.86
C LYS A 18 -5.43 10.81 -0.55
N ASN A 19 -4.16 10.44 -0.40
CA ASN A 19 -3.45 10.54 0.86
C ASN A 19 -2.15 11.33 0.66
N ILE A 20 -1.66 11.90 1.74
CA ILE A 20 -0.41 12.64 1.82
C ILE A 20 0.40 11.99 2.94
N CYS A 21 1.69 11.73 2.71
CA CYS A 21 2.57 11.26 3.77
C CYS A 21 2.79 12.35 4.82
N ASN A 22 3.07 11.99 6.07
CA ASN A 22 3.36 12.95 7.15
C ASN A 22 4.49 13.95 6.81
N CYS A 23 5.47 13.56 5.97
CA CYS A 23 6.54 14.44 5.50
C CYS A 23 6.15 15.36 4.33
N GLY A 24 4.90 15.31 3.86
CA GLY A 24 4.37 16.15 2.78
C GLY A 24 4.45 15.54 1.37
N GLU A 25 5.06 14.37 1.18
CA GLU A 25 5.07 13.69 -0.13
C GLU A 25 3.65 13.29 -0.57
N GLN A 26 3.29 13.61 -1.81
CA GLN A 26 1.94 13.41 -2.38
C GLN A 26 1.97 12.60 -3.67
N GLN A 27 3.15 12.36 -4.24
CA GLN A 27 3.29 11.62 -5.49
C GLN A 27 2.88 10.16 -5.29
N PRO A 28 1.79 9.67 -5.92
CA PRO A 28 1.24 8.34 -5.58
C PRO A 28 2.20 7.17 -5.85
N HIS A 29 3.19 7.37 -6.73
CA HIS A 29 4.21 6.37 -7.03
C HIS A 29 5.29 6.24 -5.95
N ARG A 30 5.40 7.24 -5.06
CA ARG A 30 6.30 7.26 -3.91
C ARG A 30 5.62 6.85 -2.61
N LEU A 31 4.29 6.71 -2.62
CA LEU A 31 3.50 6.30 -1.47
C LEU A 31 3.30 4.78 -1.43
N MET A 32 3.07 4.27 -0.22
CA MET A 32 2.81 2.88 0.08
C MET A 32 1.81 2.73 1.24
N PHE A 33 1.26 1.53 1.39
CA PHE A 33 0.42 1.15 2.53
C PHE A 33 1.30 0.45 3.55
N TYR A 34 1.80 1.15 4.55
CA TYR A 34 2.65 0.55 5.57
C TYR A 34 1.81 -0.11 6.67
N PRO A 35 2.11 -1.35 7.12
CA PRO A 35 3.21 -2.22 6.68
C PRO A 35 2.83 -3.18 5.53
N TYR A 36 1.57 -3.22 5.13
CA TYR A 36 1.02 -4.31 4.30
C TYR A 36 1.16 -4.15 2.78
N HIS A 37 1.94 -3.19 2.29
CA HIS A 37 1.98 -2.80 0.87
C HIS A 37 2.22 -3.98 -0.07
N LYS A 38 3.18 -4.86 0.25
CA LYS A 38 3.49 -6.03 -0.57
C LYS A 38 2.32 -7.01 -0.63
N LYS A 39 1.66 -7.27 0.50
CA LYS A 39 0.50 -8.17 0.60
C LYS A 39 -0.71 -7.61 -0.16
N ILE A 40 -1.02 -6.33 0.02
CA ILE A 40 -2.08 -5.61 -0.70
C ILE A 40 -1.83 -5.66 -2.22
N ARG A 41 -0.60 -5.37 -2.66
CA ARG A 41 -0.24 -5.42 -4.08
C ARG A 41 -0.37 -6.83 -4.64
N HIS A 42 0.07 -7.86 -3.91
CA HIS A 42 -0.08 -9.25 -4.33
C HIS A 42 -1.56 -9.63 -4.50
N LEU A 43 -2.39 -9.41 -3.47
CA LEU A 43 -3.81 -9.76 -3.48
C LEU A 43 -4.56 -9.05 -4.60
N ASN A 44 -4.38 -7.74 -4.73
CA ASN A 44 -5.03 -6.95 -5.77
C ASN A 44 -4.62 -7.43 -7.17
N MET A 45 -3.32 -7.65 -7.42
CA MET A 45 -2.82 -8.04 -8.73
C MET A 45 -3.17 -9.48 -9.12
N ARG A 46 -3.35 -10.38 -8.15
CA ARG A 46 -3.69 -11.79 -8.40
C ARG A 46 -5.19 -11.98 -8.58
N TYR A 47 -6.01 -11.45 -7.66
CA TYR A 47 -7.43 -11.81 -7.58
C TYR A 47 -8.39 -10.71 -8.07
N GLY A 48 -7.96 -9.45 -8.09
CA GLY A 48 -8.80 -8.34 -8.56
C GLY A 48 -10.01 -8.04 -7.67
N LEU A 49 -11.08 -7.50 -8.29
CA LEU A 49 -12.21 -6.86 -7.58
C LEU A 49 -13.38 -7.80 -7.23
N LYS A 50 -13.45 -9.01 -7.78
CA LYS A 50 -14.64 -9.88 -7.71
C LYS A 50 -14.52 -11.07 -6.73
N HIS A 51 -13.51 -11.07 -5.87
CA HIS A 51 -13.15 -12.23 -5.05
C HIS A 51 -13.13 -11.87 -3.57
N SER A 52 -13.35 -12.82 -2.66
CA SER A 52 -13.32 -12.64 -1.19
C SER A 52 -12.01 -11.97 -0.70
N SER A 53 -10.93 -12.17 -1.44
CA SER A 53 -9.66 -11.44 -1.25
C SER A 53 -9.77 -9.91 -1.33
N ARG A 54 -10.88 -9.38 -1.86
CA ARG A 54 -11.17 -7.95 -1.88
C ARG A 54 -11.45 -7.41 -0.49
N GLU A 55 -12.19 -8.17 0.32
CA GLU A 55 -12.47 -7.83 1.71
C GLU A 55 -11.16 -7.79 2.50
N GLU A 56 -10.32 -8.81 2.36
CA GLU A 56 -8.98 -8.84 2.95
C GLU A 56 -8.10 -7.68 2.46
N THR A 57 -8.15 -7.34 1.16
CA THR A 57 -7.39 -6.19 0.63
C THR A 57 -7.85 -4.88 1.26
N ASN A 58 -9.16 -4.68 1.42
CA ASN A 58 -9.72 -3.49 2.05
C ASN A 58 -9.38 -3.43 3.54
N ARG A 59 -9.47 -4.55 4.26
CA ARG A 59 -9.07 -4.68 5.67
C ARG A 59 -7.61 -4.30 5.87
N LEU A 60 -6.71 -4.85 5.07
CA LEU A 60 -5.28 -4.52 5.15
C LEU A 60 -5.02 -3.04 4.82
N ILE A 61 -5.79 -2.43 3.90
CA ILE A 61 -5.69 -1.00 3.62
C ILE A 61 -6.15 -0.17 4.82
N SER A 62 -7.25 -0.52 5.48
CA SER A 62 -7.73 0.19 6.68
C SER A 62 -6.79 0.03 7.88
N GLU A 63 -6.09 -1.09 7.97
CA GLU A 63 -5.05 -1.34 8.98
C GLU A 63 -3.69 -0.74 8.61
N SER A 64 -3.57 -0.11 7.44
CA SER A 64 -2.32 0.51 6.99
C SER A 64 -2.32 2.02 7.21
N THR A 65 -1.15 2.55 7.51
CA THR A 65 -0.86 3.99 7.35
C THR A 65 -0.29 4.25 5.96
N VAL A 66 -0.76 5.28 5.28
CA VAL A 66 -0.13 5.69 4.01
C VAL A 66 1.11 6.51 4.29
N MET A 67 2.26 6.04 3.80
CA MET A 67 3.57 6.68 4.00
C MET A 67 4.34 6.69 2.69
N CYS A 68 5.32 7.58 2.54
CA CYS A 68 6.31 7.46 1.49
C CYS A 68 7.33 6.36 1.82
N TRP A 69 8.06 5.88 0.82
CA TRP A 69 9.06 4.82 1.02
C TRP A 69 10.14 5.18 2.04
N ASN A 70 10.55 6.46 2.12
CA ASN A 70 11.57 6.90 3.07
C ASN A 70 11.05 6.84 4.51
N CYS A 71 9.91 7.48 4.81
CA CYS A 71 9.34 7.43 6.16
C CYS A 71 8.96 6.01 6.60
N ALA A 72 8.58 5.14 5.67
CA ALA A 72 8.34 3.73 5.95
C ALA A 72 9.63 2.95 6.29
N ALA A 73 10.77 3.33 5.69
CA ALA A 73 12.07 2.77 6.04
C ALA A 73 12.50 3.27 7.42
N ASP A 74 12.40 4.57 7.68
CA ASP A 74 12.73 5.17 8.99
C ASP A 74 11.91 4.51 10.11
N GLN A 75 10.58 4.36 9.93
CA GLN A 75 9.71 3.70 10.89
C GLN A 75 10.10 2.24 11.14
N LYS A 76 10.56 1.53 10.10
CA LYS A 76 11.00 0.14 10.23
C LYS A 76 12.30 0.05 11.03
N GLU A 77 13.27 0.93 10.74
CA GLU A 77 14.54 0.99 11.45
C GLU A 77 14.33 1.32 12.93
N ASP A 78 13.48 2.32 13.22
CA ASP A 78 13.08 2.70 14.57
C ASP A 78 12.47 1.49 15.32
N LEU A 79 11.51 0.80 14.71
CA LEU A 79 10.92 -0.42 15.29
C LEU A 79 11.95 -1.55 15.49
N SER A 80 12.93 -1.74 14.61
CA SER A 80 13.98 -2.74 14.83
C SER A 80 14.90 -2.36 15.98
N MET A 81 15.23 -1.07 16.15
CA MET A 81 16.01 -0.60 17.29
C MET A 81 15.29 -0.86 18.61
N PHE A 82 13.96 -0.67 18.64
CA PHE A 82 13.15 -0.96 19.83
C PHE A 82 12.99 -2.47 20.11
N LEU A 83 12.93 -3.31 19.09
CA LEU A 83 12.74 -4.75 19.24
C LEU A 83 14.06 -5.54 19.41
N GLY A 84 15.22 -4.89 19.30
CA GLY A 84 16.54 -5.52 19.45
C GLY A 84 16.82 -6.62 18.44
N LEU A 85 16.18 -6.56 17.26
CA LEU A 85 16.30 -7.53 16.16
C LEU A 85 17.42 -7.15 15.18
#